data_AF-B8F1N6-F1
#
_entry.id   AF-B8F1N6-F1
#
_cell.length_a   1.000
_cell.length_b   1.000
_cell.length_c   1.000
_cell.angle_alpha   90.00
_cell.angle_beta   90.00
_cell.angle_gamma   90.00
#
_symmetry.space_group_name_H-M   'P 1'
#
loop_
_entity.id
_entity.type
_entity.pdbx_description
1 polymer ?
#
loop_
_entity_poly.entity_id
_entity_poly.type
_entity_poly.pdbx_seq_one_letter_code
_entity_poly.pdbx_strand_id
1 'polypeptide(L)'
;MKKNKLIAIFLLHILTGLILLSCSLEVNQDDNQEKQNKKAKTKISKNENNSSKMKKLSKNAKNKKTKDNLLGAINNVGNLPRAASAAALRQLNNALAQPNNALAQLNNALAQPNNALAQLNNALAQPNNANALNQIADPEVIELIQKILERSEDIVQISETDFNRGEPDDQFEMRADIFSQIFFNADSIVTFDDNEYLNERRILYTSLNFNEDTILNLGRILSKLSKDPNYRSLVKETLINRGFSIQLAIEEISLKILNVRDKLQHLNKPNLRTLYYDFNQLIPLKEKWLEDVDDIIRNYNADPELRNDISKLNAYIMAKNSREQFSNIHNIILNLMNTTTNILTPIQ
;
A
#
# COMPACT_ATOMS: atom_id res chain seq x y z
N MET A 1 -21.57 -0.10 -6.13
CA MET A 1 -20.72 0.51 -5.07
C MET A 1 -19.23 0.17 -5.20
N LYS A 2 -18.78 -1.05 -5.54
CA LYS A 2 -17.33 -1.38 -5.65
C LYS A 2 -16.58 -0.68 -6.80
N LYS A 3 -17.20 -0.51 -7.98
CA LYS A 3 -16.62 0.30 -9.08
C LYS A 3 -16.32 1.75 -8.68
N ASN A 4 -17.08 2.30 -7.73
CA ASN A 4 -16.90 3.69 -7.30
C ASN A 4 -15.71 3.87 -6.36
N LYS A 5 -15.33 2.85 -5.58
CA LYS A 5 -14.12 2.90 -4.73
C LYS A 5 -12.84 2.89 -5.58
N LEU A 6 -12.80 2.06 -6.62
CA LEU A 6 -11.63 1.98 -7.51
C LEU A 6 -11.46 3.23 -8.38
N ILE A 7 -12.57 3.77 -8.89
CA ILE A 7 -12.59 5.06 -9.60
C ILE A 7 -12.21 6.21 -8.65
N ALA A 8 -12.64 6.17 -7.38
CA ALA A 8 -12.24 7.18 -6.39
C ALA A 8 -10.73 7.11 -6.09
N ILE A 9 -10.14 5.92 -5.94
CA ILE A 9 -8.69 5.75 -5.78
C ILE A 9 -7.96 6.31 -7.00
N PHE A 10 -8.45 6.02 -8.21
CA PHE A 10 -7.85 6.51 -9.45
C PHE A 10 -7.93 8.04 -9.61
N LEU A 11 -9.10 8.63 -9.30
CA LEU A 11 -9.30 10.09 -9.31
C LEU A 11 -8.49 10.79 -8.21
N LEU A 12 -8.27 10.15 -7.07
CA LEU A 12 -7.47 10.67 -5.97
C LEU A 12 -5.97 10.75 -6.34
N HIS A 13 -5.46 9.77 -7.09
CA HIS A 13 -4.09 9.84 -7.61
C HIS A 13 -3.93 10.97 -8.64
N ILE A 14 -4.93 11.20 -9.49
CA ILE A 14 -4.97 12.35 -10.42
C ILE A 14 -4.95 13.66 -9.65
N LEU A 15 -5.76 13.79 -8.59
CA LEU A 15 -5.81 15.00 -7.77
C LEU A 15 -4.47 15.26 -7.04
N THR A 16 -3.84 14.20 -6.52
CA THR A 16 -2.54 14.31 -5.83
C THR A 16 -1.43 14.73 -6.80
N GLY A 17 -1.43 14.19 -8.02
CA GLY A 17 -0.52 14.62 -9.08
C GLY A 17 -0.72 16.08 -9.50
N LEU A 18 -1.97 16.54 -9.60
CA LEU A 18 -2.31 17.94 -9.92
C LEU A 18 -1.88 18.92 -8.83
N ILE A 19 -2.05 18.58 -7.55
CA ILE A 19 -1.63 19.42 -6.42
C ILE A 19 -0.10 19.60 -6.42
N LEU A 20 0.65 18.51 -6.65
CA LEU A 20 2.11 18.57 -6.76
C LEU A 20 2.58 19.40 -7.96
N LEU A 21 1.83 19.38 -9.07
CA LEU A 21 2.09 20.20 -10.24
C LEU A 21 1.81 21.69 -9.96
N SER A 22 0.73 22.02 -9.24
CA SER A 22 0.42 23.41 -8.86
C SER A 22 1.44 24.03 -7.90
N CYS A 23 1.93 23.26 -6.92
CA CYS A 23 2.99 23.75 -6.02
C CYS A 23 4.33 23.99 -6.73
N SER A 24 4.51 23.47 -7.95
CA SER A 24 5.71 23.70 -8.77
C SER A 24 5.62 24.96 -9.62
N LEU A 25 4.43 25.54 -9.83
CA LEU A 25 4.25 26.79 -10.59
C LEU A 25 4.45 28.06 -9.73
N GLU A 26 4.41 27.96 -8.40
CA GLU A 26 4.45 29.13 -7.49
C GLU A 26 5.85 29.55 -7.02
N VAL A 27 6.93 28.96 -7.54
CA VAL A 27 8.33 29.26 -7.11
C VAL A 27 9.09 30.15 -8.11
N ASN A 28 8.39 30.93 -8.94
CA ASN A 28 9.06 31.83 -9.90
C ASN A 28 8.51 33.26 -9.99
N GLN A 29 7.91 33.77 -8.92
CA GLN A 29 7.74 35.22 -8.76
C GLN A 29 8.05 35.62 -7.31
N ASP A 30 8.81 36.72 -7.18
CA ASP A 30 9.20 37.43 -5.96
C ASP A 30 10.47 37.01 -5.20
N ASP A 31 11.62 37.12 -5.88
CA ASP A 31 12.88 37.50 -5.24
C ASP A 31 13.33 38.88 -5.74
N ASN A 32 12.65 39.96 -5.31
CA ASN A 32 13.24 41.30 -5.28
C ASN A 32 12.38 42.31 -4.51
N GLN A 33 12.64 42.40 -3.20
CA GLN A 33 12.41 43.51 -2.25
C GLN A 33 12.12 42.85 -0.89
N GLU A 34 13.05 42.74 0.05
CA GLU A 34 13.23 43.79 1.05
C GLU A 34 14.53 43.54 1.83
N LYS A 35 15.60 44.23 1.44
CA LYS A 35 16.65 44.65 2.36
C LYS A 35 16.48 46.15 2.58
N GLN A 36 15.78 46.52 3.65
CA GLN A 36 15.98 47.77 4.40
C GLN A 36 14.89 47.90 5.47
N ASN A 37 15.19 47.57 6.72
CA ASN A 37 15.17 48.59 7.78
C ASN A 37 15.71 48.09 9.12
N LYS A 38 16.44 49.01 9.74
CA LYS A 38 17.25 48.90 10.95
C LYS A 38 16.55 49.68 12.06
N LYS A 39 16.77 49.25 13.32
CA LYS A 39 16.78 50.00 14.60
C LYS A 39 15.45 50.28 15.34
N ALA A 40 15.34 49.71 16.55
CA ALA A 40 15.38 50.38 17.88
C ALA A 40 15.32 49.27 18.99
N LYS A 41 16.28 49.08 19.92
CA LYS A 41 16.53 49.76 21.22
C LYS A 41 15.23 49.92 22.07
N THR A 42 15.04 49.52 23.34
CA THR A 42 15.92 49.18 24.49
C THR A 42 15.07 48.63 25.69
N LYS A 43 15.64 47.71 26.50
CA LYS A 43 15.66 47.59 28.01
C LYS A 43 14.46 47.12 28.89
N ILE A 44 14.89 46.43 30.00
CA ILE A 44 14.25 46.14 31.32
C ILE A 44 13.48 44.80 31.37
N SER A 45 13.61 43.87 32.34
CA SER A 45 14.34 43.76 33.62
C SER A 45 14.61 42.29 33.98
N LYS A 46 15.65 42.08 34.79
CA LYS A 46 15.95 40.89 35.58
C LYS A 46 14.80 40.48 36.51
N ASN A 47 14.62 39.18 36.74
CA ASN A 47 14.49 38.66 38.10
C ASN A 47 14.98 37.21 38.20
N GLU A 48 15.88 36.97 39.16
CA GLU A 48 16.35 35.66 39.60
C GLU A 48 15.36 35.08 40.61
N ASN A 49 15.15 33.76 40.61
CA ASN A 49 15.40 32.90 41.79
C ASN A 49 14.92 31.44 41.59
N ASN A 50 15.91 30.54 41.57
CA ASN A 50 16.08 29.41 42.50
C ASN A 50 15.01 28.31 42.68
N SER A 51 15.45 27.09 42.34
CA SER A 51 15.77 26.00 43.30
C SER A 51 14.79 24.83 43.49
N SER A 52 15.36 23.64 43.26
CA SER A 52 15.08 22.34 43.91
C SER A 52 13.81 21.59 43.47
N LYS A 53 13.73 20.25 43.42
CA LYS A 53 14.51 19.17 44.05
C LYS A 53 14.15 17.83 43.38
N MET A 54 15.15 16.97 43.23
CA MET A 54 15.04 15.51 42.97
C MET A 54 14.04 14.79 43.90
N LYS A 55 13.33 13.78 43.37
CA LYS A 55 13.21 12.46 44.04
C LYS A 55 12.82 11.33 43.07
N LYS A 56 13.73 10.34 42.96
CA LYS A 56 13.54 8.99 42.42
C LYS A 56 12.73 8.12 43.41
N LEU A 57 11.96 7.16 42.89
CA LEU A 57 11.60 5.81 43.45
C LEU A 57 10.72 5.13 42.37
N SER A 58 11.11 4.12 41.58
CA SER A 58 11.61 2.74 41.81
C SER A 58 10.54 1.69 42.19
N LYS A 59 10.40 0.69 41.28
CA LYS A 59 10.07 -0.76 41.42
C LYS A 59 8.63 -1.29 41.19
N ASN A 60 8.50 -2.02 40.06
CA ASN A 60 7.94 -3.37 39.85
C ASN A 60 6.80 -3.90 40.75
N ALA A 61 5.66 -4.23 40.13
CA ALA A 61 4.78 -5.32 40.56
C ALA A 61 3.91 -5.90 39.41
N LYS A 62 4.31 -7.10 38.98
CA LYS A 62 3.52 -8.29 38.59
C LYS A 62 2.16 -8.12 37.87
N ASN A 63 2.21 -8.59 36.63
CA ASN A 63 1.14 -8.93 35.69
C ASN A 63 0.32 -10.15 36.18
N LYS A 64 -0.77 -9.95 36.94
CA LYS A 64 -1.82 -10.96 37.24
C LYS A 64 -3.03 -10.35 37.96
N LYS A 65 -3.76 -9.40 37.34
CA LYS A 65 -4.93 -8.77 38.01
C LYS A 65 -6.05 -8.25 37.09
N THR A 66 -6.27 -8.89 35.95
CA THR A 66 -7.33 -8.48 35.00
C THR A 66 -8.57 -9.38 35.02
N LYS A 67 -8.45 -10.64 35.44
CA LYS A 67 -9.60 -11.57 35.51
C LYS A 67 -10.50 -11.37 36.74
N ASP A 68 -9.92 -10.97 37.88
CA ASP A 68 -10.68 -10.84 39.14
C ASP A 68 -11.53 -9.56 39.21
N ASN A 69 -11.19 -8.53 38.42
CA ASN A 69 -11.95 -7.28 38.35
C ASN A 69 -13.29 -7.43 37.59
N LEU A 70 -13.42 -8.42 36.70
CA LEU A 70 -14.66 -8.69 35.95
C LEU A 70 -15.71 -9.41 36.81
N LEU A 71 -15.30 -10.37 37.64
CA LEU A 71 -16.21 -11.06 38.56
C LEU A 71 -16.69 -10.16 39.70
N GLY A 72 -15.85 -9.24 40.20
CA GLY A 72 -16.24 -8.27 41.22
C GLY A 72 -17.29 -7.26 40.73
N ALA A 73 -17.28 -6.92 39.43
CA ALA A 73 -18.25 -5.99 38.84
C ALA A 73 -19.64 -6.60 38.67
N ILE A 74 -19.74 -7.92 38.46
CA ILE A 74 -21.01 -8.63 38.25
C ILE A 74 -21.84 -8.71 39.55
N ASN A 75 -21.18 -8.83 40.71
CA ASN A 75 -21.89 -9.00 41.99
C ASN A 75 -22.47 -7.70 42.59
N ASN A 76 -22.11 -6.52 42.06
CA ASN A 76 -22.58 -5.22 42.58
C ASN A 76 -23.77 -4.61 41.81
N VAL A 77 -24.31 -5.29 40.80
CA VAL A 77 -25.43 -4.77 39.98
C VAL A 77 -26.76 -4.73 40.74
N GLY A 78 -26.88 -5.45 41.87
CA GLY A 78 -28.10 -5.54 42.66
C GLY A 78 -28.52 -4.27 43.42
N ASN A 79 -27.65 -3.25 43.54
CA ASN A 79 -27.89 -2.10 44.43
C ASN A 79 -27.57 -0.72 43.82
N LEU A 80 -27.62 -0.56 42.50
CA LEU A 80 -27.43 0.75 41.86
C LEU A 80 -28.74 1.48 41.51
N PRO A 81 -28.80 2.82 41.62
CA PRO A 81 -29.94 3.62 41.18
C PRO A 81 -30.35 3.27 39.75
N ARG A 82 -31.66 3.21 39.47
CA ARG A 82 -32.26 2.73 38.21
C ARG A 82 -31.62 3.35 36.95
N ALA A 83 -31.20 4.62 37.01
CA ALA A 83 -30.50 5.33 35.94
C ALA A 83 -29.07 4.81 35.67
N ALA A 84 -28.33 4.40 36.71
CA ALA A 84 -27.00 3.82 36.57
C ALA A 84 -27.05 2.36 36.06
N SER A 85 -28.11 1.60 36.40
CA SER A 85 -28.32 0.25 35.85
C SER A 85 -28.57 0.27 34.33
N ALA A 86 -29.29 1.28 33.82
CA ALA A 86 -29.56 1.44 32.40
C ALA A 86 -28.29 1.83 31.61
N ALA A 87 -27.41 2.65 32.20
CA ALA A 87 -26.12 3.00 31.62
C ALA A 87 -25.17 1.79 31.56
N ALA A 88 -25.12 0.98 32.63
CA ALA A 88 -24.33 -0.24 32.68
C ALA A 88 -24.81 -1.30 31.66
N LEU A 89 -26.12 -1.48 31.52
CA LEU A 89 -26.70 -2.37 30.51
C LEU A 89 -26.40 -1.89 29.07
N ARG A 90 -26.41 -0.57 28.83
CA ARG A 90 -26.00 -0.01 27.54
C ARG A 90 -24.52 -0.23 27.24
N GLN A 91 -23.64 -0.08 28.24
CA GLN A 91 -22.21 -0.37 28.07
C GLN A 91 -21.97 -1.86 27.79
N LEU A 92 -22.69 -2.76 28.47
CA LEU A 92 -22.61 -4.20 28.21
C LEU A 92 -23.09 -4.55 26.79
N ASN A 93 -24.21 -3.97 26.35
CA ASN A 93 -24.71 -4.17 24.99
C ASN A 93 -23.74 -3.62 23.93
N ASN A 94 -23.11 -2.47 24.19
CA ASN A 94 -22.07 -1.93 23.31
C ASN A 94 -20.82 -2.82 23.29
N ALA A 95 -20.43 -3.39 24.44
CA ALA A 95 -19.30 -4.32 24.55
C ALA A 95 -19.56 -5.66 23.86
N LEU A 96 -20.82 -6.12 23.79
CA LEU A 96 -21.23 -7.32 23.04
C LEU A 96 -21.48 -7.03 21.55
N ALA A 97 -21.80 -5.80 21.18
CA ALA A 97 -21.89 -5.38 19.78
C ALA A 97 -20.53 -5.35 19.08
N GLN A 98 -19.44 -5.07 19.82
CA GLN A 98 -18.06 -5.05 19.33
C GLN A 98 -17.62 -6.40 18.71
N PRO A 99 -17.72 -7.57 19.38
CA PRO A 99 -17.36 -8.85 18.79
C PRO A 99 -18.29 -9.28 17.66
N ASN A 100 -19.58 -8.92 17.69
CA ASN A 100 -20.50 -9.22 16.58
C ASN A 100 -20.19 -8.39 15.32
N ASN A 101 -19.79 -7.13 15.50
CA ASN A 101 -19.30 -6.30 14.39
C ASN A 101 -17.96 -6.83 13.86
N ALA A 102 -17.07 -7.30 14.73
CA ALA A 102 -15.82 -7.95 14.31
C ALA A 102 -16.07 -9.25 13.53
N LEU A 103 -17.06 -10.07 13.93
CA LEU A 103 -17.44 -11.29 13.21
C LEU A 103 -18.08 -10.99 11.85
N ALA A 104 -18.92 -9.95 11.79
CA ALA A 104 -19.51 -9.47 10.53
C ALA A 104 -18.46 -8.87 9.58
N GLN A 105 -17.45 -8.19 10.14
CA GLN A 105 -16.29 -7.69 9.40
C GLN A 105 -15.41 -8.84 8.90
N LEU A 106 -15.16 -9.87 9.71
CA LEU A 106 -14.46 -11.09 9.29
C LEU A 106 -15.19 -11.79 8.13
N ASN A 107 -16.51 -11.93 8.23
CA ASN A 107 -17.31 -12.54 7.16
C ASN A 107 -17.32 -11.69 5.88
N ASN A 108 -17.34 -10.37 5.99
CA ASN A 108 -17.22 -9.48 4.83
C ASN A 108 -15.80 -9.48 4.23
N ALA A 109 -14.77 -9.56 5.08
CA ALA A 109 -13.37 -9.68 4.66
C ALA A 109 -13.08 -11.04 4.00
N LEU A 110 -13.81 -12.10 4.35
CA LEU A 110 -13.78 -13.41 3.68
C LEU A 110 -14.67 -13.47 2.41
N ALA A 111 -15.73 -12.66 2.35
CA ALA A 111 -16.61 -12.58 1.18
C ALA A 111 -15.99 -11.81 0.00
N GLN A 112 -15.03 -10.92 0.25
CA GLN A 112 -14.27 -10.21 -0.79
C GLN A 112 -13.35 -11.15 -1.60
N PRO A 113 -12.46 -11.97 -0.97
CA PRO A 113 -11.66 -12.96 -1.67
C PRO A 113 -12.54 -14.03 -2.29
N ASN A 114 -13.63 -14.48 -1.67
CA ASN A 114 -14.52 -15.45 -2.33
C ASN A 114 -15.17 -14.93 -3.63
N ASN A 115 -15.44 -13.63 -3.75
CA ASN A 115 -15.94 -13.05 -4.99
C ASN A 115 -14.84 -12.85 -6.04
N ALA A 116 -13.64 -12.45 -5.61
CA ALA A 116 -12.48 -12.37 -6.50
C ALA A 116 -12.08 -13.76 -7.00
N LEU A 117 -11.99 -14.74 -6.10
CA LEU A 117 -11.70 -16.17 -6.36
C LEU A 117 -12.82 -16.82 -7.21
N ALA A 118 -14.08 -16.44 -7.04
CA ALA A 118 -15.16 -16.91 -7.93
C ALA A 118 -15.05 -16.29 -9.33
N GLN A 119 -14.64 -15.03 -9.46
CA GLN A 119 -14.35 -14.42 -10.77
C GLN A 119 -13.12 -15.05 -11.43
N LEU A 120 -12.11 -15.38 -10.62
CA LEU A 120 -10.86 -16.05 -11.00
C LEU A 120 -11.10 -17.49 -11.48
N ASN A 121 -11.82 -18.28 -10.69
CA ASN A 121 -12.20 -19.65 -11.02
C ASN A 121 -13.06 -19.69 -12.29
N ASN A 122 -13.94 -18.71 -12.50
CA ASN A 122 -14.71 -18.61 -13.75
C ASN A 122 -13.84 -18.26 -14.96
N ALA A 123 -12.77 -17.46 -14.78
CA ALA A 123 -11.82 -17.13 -15.86
C ALA A 123 -10.90 -18.30 -16.22
N LEU A 124 -10.52 -19.13 -15.24
CA LEU A 124 -9.64 -20.29 -15.42
C LEU A 124 -10.37 -21.57 -15.87
N ALA A 125 -11.66 -21.75 -15.54
CA ALA A 125 -12.40 -22.99 -15.78
C ALA A 125 -12.94 -23.23 -17.20
N GLN A 126 -12.61 -22.41 -18.20
CA GLN A 126 -13.09 -22.58 -19.58
C GLN A 126 -12.03 -23.26 -20.48
N PRO A 127 -12.21 -24.51 -20.94
CA PRO A 127 -11.24 -25.21 -21.79
C PRO A 127 -11.44 -25.00 -23.30
N ASN A 128 -12.23 -24.00 -23.73
CA ASN A 128 -12.71 -23.92 -25.12
C ASN A 128 -11.74 -23.29 -26.15
N ASN A 129 -10.52 -22.90 -25.75
CA ASN A 129 -9.64 -22.10 -26.61
C ASN A 129 -9.07 -22.83 -27.85
N ALA A 130 -8.83 -24.14 -27.79
CA ALA A 130 -8.15 -24.84 -28.88
C ALA A 130 -8.93 -24.80 -30.22
N ASN A 131 -10.26 -24.80 -30.19
CA ASN A 131 -11.08 -24.84 -31.41
C ASN A 131 -11.31 -23.47 -32.07
N ALA A 132 -11.20 -22.37 -31.32
CA ALA A 132 -11.39 -21.01 -31.85
C ALA A 132 -10.11 -20.48 -32.53
N LEU A 133 -8.92 -20.79 -31.98
CA LEU A 133 -7.62 -20.43 -32.56
C LEU A 133 -7.38 -21.12 -33.93
N ASN A 134 -7.91 -22.33 -34.12
CA ASN A 134 -7.77 -23.09 -35.38
C ASN A 134 -8.45 -22.44 -36.60
N GLN A 135 -9.30 -21.43 -36.40
CA GLN A 135 -9.95 -20.69 -37.50
C GLN A 135 -9.17 -19.43 -37.92
N ILE A 136 -8.12 -19.06 -37.19
CA ILE A 136 -7.27 -17.90 -37.47
C ILE A 136 -6.20 -18.32 -38.49
N ALA A 137 -6.18 -17.68 -39.66
CA ALA A 137 -5.23 -18.03 -40.72
C ALA A 137 -3.84 -17.42 -40.53
N ASP A 138 -3.70 -16.34 -39.73
CA ASP A 138 -2.41 -15.65 -39.49
C ASP A 138 -1.68 -16.27 -38.28
N PRO A 139 -0.56 -16.99 -38.47
CA PRO A 139 0.19 -17.62 -37.38
C PRO A 139 0.72 -16.61 -36.35
N GLU A 140 1.00 -15.37 -36.75
CA GLU A 140 1.49 -14.34 -35.82
C GLU A 140 0.40 -13.92 -34.84
N VAL A 141 -0.86 -13.87 -35.29
CA VAL A 141 -2.00 -13.53 -34.42
C VAL A 141 -2.21 -14.64 -33.38
N ILE A 142 -2.10 -15.90 -33.78
CA ILE A 142 -2.16 -17.06 -32.88
C ILE A 142 -1.05 -16.96 -31.82
N GLU A 143 0.19 -16.72 -32.25
CA GLU A 143 1.33 -16.61 -31.34
C GLU A 143 1.20 -15.44 -30.35
N LEU A 144 0.71 -14.28 -30.80
CA LEU A 144 0.48 -13.13 -29.94
C LEU A 144 -0.57 -13.42 -28.87
N ILE A 145 -1.71 -14.00 -29.27
CA ILE A 145 -2.79 -14.36 -28.31
C ILE A 145 -2.27 -15.35 -27.28
N GLN A 146 -1.57 -16.41 -27.74
CA GLN A 146 -0.99 -17.42 -26.85
C GLN A 146 -0.07 -16.78 -25.81
N LYS A 147 0.91 -15.98 -26.24
CA LYS A 147 1.87 -15.33 -25.33
C LYS A 147 1.21 -14.35 -24.36
N ILE A 148 0.19 -13.61 -24.81
CA ILE A 148 -0.58 -12.71 -23.94
C ILE A 148 -1.31 -13.49 -22.85
N LEU A 149 -1.93 -14.61 -23.20
CA LEU A 149 -2.66 -15.46 -22.28
C LEU A 149 -1.73 -16.17 -21.30
N GLU A 150 -0.70 -16.85 -21.79
CA GLU A 150 0.30 -17.55 -20.96
C GLU A 150 0.87 -16.61 -19.90
N ARG A 151 1.34 -15.42 -20.32
CA ARG A 151 1.88 -14.44 -19.39
C ARG A 151 0.85 -13.94 -18.36
N SER A 152 -0.39 -13.72 -18.79
CA SER A 152 -1.44 -13.25 -17.89
C SER A 152 -1.84 -14.32 -16.88
N GLU A 153 -1.88 -15.58 -17.30
CA GLU A 153 -2.13 -16.74 -16.43
C GLU A 153 -1.01 -16.92 -15.42
N ASP A 154 0.26 -16.87 -15.86
CA ASP A 154 1.42 -16.98 -14.96
C ASP A 154 1.39 -15.92 -13.84
N ILE A 155 1.10 -14.67 -14.19
CA ILE A 155 1.02 -13.57 -13.23
C ILE A 155 -0.08 -13.80 -12.19
N VAL A 156 -1.25 -14.24 -12.65
CA VAL A 156 -2.38 -14.49 -11.77
C VAL A 156 -2.13 -15.71 -10.89
N GLN A 157 -1.55 -16.78 -11.42
CA GLN A 157 -1.17 -17.96 -10.63
C GLN A 157 -0.13 -17.64 -9.55
N ILE A 158 0.86 -16.80 -9.87
CA ILE A 158 1.82 -16.29 -8.87
C ILE A 158 1.07 -15.49 -7.80
N SER A 159 0.15 -14.60 -8.19
CA SER A 159 -0.63 -13.78 -7.24
C SER A 159 -1.45 -14.62 -6.26
N GLU A 160 -2.06 -15.70 -6.75
CA GLU A 160 -2.82 -16.67 -5.93
C GLU A 160 -1.91 -17.45 -5.00
N THR A 161 -0.80 -17.95 -5.54
CA THR A 161 0.20 -18.70 -4.77
C THR A 161 0.71 -17.85 -3.61
N ASP A 162 1.08 -16.61 -3.88
CA ASP A 162 1.59 -15.67 -2.89
C ASP A 162 0.52 -15.23 -1.89
N PHE A 163 -0.74 -15.08 -2.32
CA PHE A 163 -1.85 -14.83 -1.40
C PHE A 163 -2.03 -15.96 -0.39
N ASN A 164 -1.90 -17.21 -0.84
CA ASN A 164 -2.05 -18.38 0.02
C ASN A 164 -0.86 -18.60 0.97
N ARG A 165 0.27 -17.92 0.77
CA ARG A 165 1.39 -17.94 1.74
C ARG A 165 1.04 -17.21 3.03
N GLY A 166 0.13 -16.23 2.97
CA GLY A 166 -0.18 -15.35 4.09
C GLY A 166 0.98 -14.44 4.46
N GLU A 167 0.91 -13.85 5.66
CA GLU A 167 1.98 -13.03 6.23
C GLU A 167 2.10 -13.31 7.73
N PRO A 168 3.28 -13.12 8.35
CA PRO A 168 3.43 -13.23 9.80
C PRO A 168 2.70 -12.09 10.52
N ASP A 169 2.38 -12.28 11.81
CA ASP A 169 1.63 -11.31 12.64
C ASP A 169 2.30 -9.92 12.75
N ASP A 170 3.62 -9.87 12.58
CA ASP A 170 4.44 -8.66 12.58
C ASP A 170 4.65 -8.05 11.19
N GLN A 171 4.04 -8.67 10.17
CA GLN A 171 4.02 -8.24 8.77
C GLN A 171 5.44 -8.01 8.23
N PHE A 172 6.28 -9.02 8.40
CA PHE A 172 7.71 -9.02 8.05
C PHE A 172 8.47 -7.87 8.74
N GLU A 173 8.19 -7.70 10.04
CA GLU A 173 8.72 -6.62 10.90
C GLU A 173 8.39 -5.18 10.47
N MET A 174 7.52 -4.98 9.46
CA MET A 174 7.11 -3.65 9.02
C MET A 174 5.90 -3.11 9.77
N ARG A 175 5.17 -3.96 10.51
CA ARG A 175 3.93 -3.56 11.18
C ARG A 175 4.10 -2.35 12.10
N ALA A 176 5.00 -2.47 13.08
CA ALA A 176 5.07 -1.52 14.20
C ALA A 176 5.55 -0.11 13.79
N ASP A 177 6.55 -0.07 12.90
CA ASP A 177 7.27 1.16 12.58
C ASP A 177 6.84 1.74 11.22
N ILE A 178 6.20 0.97 10.34
CA ILE A 178 5.76 1.42 9.01
C ILE A 178 4.25 1.30 8.88
N PHE A 179 3.70 0.09 8.81
CA PHE A 179 2.31 -0.11 8.36
C PHE A 179 1.29 0.44 9.34
N SER A 180 1.53 0.38 10.65
CA SER A 180 0.69 1.01 11.66
C SER A 180 0.89 2.53 11.78
N GLN A 181 1.79 3.12 10.98
CA GLN A 181 2.12 4.55 11.01
C GLN A 181 1.69 5.28 9.74
N ILE A 182 1.22 4.54 8.72
CA ILE A 182 0.83 5.10 7.43
C ILE A 182 -0.60 4.70 7.08
N PHE A 183 -1.32 5.64 6.47
CA PHE A 183 -2.59 5.36 5.81
C PHE A 183 -2.32 5.01 4.35
N PHE A 184 -3.07 4.04 3.80
CA PHE A 184 -2.91 3.64 2.40
C PHE A 184 -3.19 4.82 1.46
N ASN A 185 -4.34 5.48 1.62
CA ASN A 185 -4.70 6.69 0.89
C ASN A 185 -5.33 7.74 1.83
N ALA A 186 -5.68 8.91 1.29
CA ALA A 186 -6.22 10.02 2.09
C ALA A 186 -7.60 9.73 2.71
N ASP A 187 -8.36 8.82 2.10
CA ASP A 187 -9.71 8.44 2.54
C ASP A 187 -9.69 7.22 3.50
N SER A 188 -8.52 6.62 3.74
CA SER A 188 -8.34 5.51 4.65
C SER A 188 -8.67 5.92 6.09
N ILE A 189 -9.54 5.14 6.75
CA ILE A 189 -9.90 5.34 8.16
C ILE A 189 -9.08 4.48 9.13
N VAL A 190 -8.38 3.47 8.60
CA VAL A 190 -7.46 2.58 9.33
C VAL A 190 -6.08 2.62 8.70
N THR A 191 -5.07 2.28 9.49
CA THR A 191 -3.67 2.22 9.04
C THR A 191 -3.41 1.00 8.18
N PHE A 192 -2.31 1.01 7.44
CA PHE A 192 -1.98 0.00 6.44
C PHE A 192 -1.68 -1.38 7.02
N ASP A 193 -1.57 -1.54 8.35
CA ASP A 193 -1.45 -2.83 9.02
C ASP A 193 -2.79 -3.56 9.20
N ASP A 194 -3.92 -2.87 9.02
CA ASP A 194 -5.25 -3.47 9.22
C ASP A 194 -5.51 -4.63 8.24
N ASN A 195 -6.35 -5.59 8.64
CA ASN A 195 -6.75 -6.71 7.80
C ASN A 195 -7.49 -6.27 6.52
N GLU A 196 -8.08 -5.07 6.48
CA GLU A 196 -8.62 -4.46 5.25
C GLU A 196 -7.57 -4.43 4.12
N TYR A 197 -6.29 -4.25 4.46
CA TYR A 197 -5.19 -4.08 3.51
C TYR A 197 -4.33 -5.32 3.32
N LEU A 198 -4.82 -6.50 3.70
CA LEU A 198 -4.08 -7.76 3.55
C LEU A 198 -3.67 -8.00 2.08
N ASN A 199 -4.58 -7.75 1.13
CA ASN A 199 -4.29 -7.99 -0.29
C ASN A 199 -3.30 -6.95 -0.84
N GLU A 200 -3.37 -5.70 -0.40
CA GLU A 200 -2.46 -4.64 -0.80
C GLU A 200 -1.04 -4.89 -0.29
N ARG A 201 -0.90 -5.37 0.97
CA ARG A 201 0.39 -5.83 1.50
C ARG A 201 0.92 -7.03 0.71
N ARG A 202 0.07 -7.99 0.38
CA ARG A 202 0.44 -9.14 -0.47
C ARG A 202 0.97 -8.70 -1.83
N ILE A 203 0.31 -7.75 -2.50
CA ILE A 203 0.77 -7.16 -3.77
C ILE A 203 2.14 -6.50 -3.58
N LEU A 204 2.35 -5.76 -2.50
CA LEU A 204 3.67 -5.20 -2.17
C LEU A 204 4.73 -6.30 -2.03
N TYR A 205 4.43 -7.42 -1.36
CA TYR A 205 5.38 -8.54 -1.21
C TYR A 205 5.67 -9.23 -2.55
N THR A 206 4.65 -9.47 -3.38
CA THR A 206 4.81 -10.03 -4.73
C THR A 206 5.63 -9.10 -5.65
N SER A 207 5.60 -7.77 -5.42
CA SER A 207 6.48 -6.82 -6.12
C SER A 207 7.97 -7.10 -5.89
N LEU A 208 8.29 -7.70 -4.73
CA LEU A 208 9.61 -8.15 -4.31
C LEU A 208 9.82 -9.65 -4.55
N ASN A 209 9.03 -10.24 -5.46
CA ASN A 209 9.00 -11.67 -5.77
C ASN A 209 8.73 -12.57 -4.55
N PHE A 210 8.06 -12.02 -3.53
CA PHE A 210 7.82 -12.69 -2.26
C PHE A 210 9.11 -13.24 -1.61
N ASN A 211 10.26 -12.60 -1.87
CA ASN A 211 11.51 -12.98 -1.23
C ASN A 211 11.50 -12.45 0.22
N GLU A 212 11.19 -13.34 1.17
CA GLU A 212 11.04 -13.00 2.58
C GLU A 212 12.29 -12.34 3.17
N ASP A 213 13.49 -12.80 2.77
CA ASP A 213 14.76 -12.20 3.22
C ASP A 213 14.90 -10.76 2.71
N THR A 214 14.58 -10.51 1.43
CA THR A 214 14.60 -9.17 0.85
C THR A 214 13.57 -8.27 1.52
N ILE A 215 12.34 -8.76 1.71
CA ILE A 215 11.24 -8.03 2.37
C ILE A 215 11.63 -7.65 3.80
N LEU A 216 12.16 -8.60 4.58
CA LEU A 216 12.57 -8.38 5.96
C LEU A 216 13.73 -7.37 6.07
N ASN A 217 14.75 -7.51 5.23
CA ASN A 217 15.90 -6.61 5.25
C ASN A 217 15.52 -5.20 4.81
N LEU A 218 14.72 -5.05 3.75
CA LEU A 218 14.19 -3.76 3.34
C LEU A 218 13.31 -3.15 4.44
N GLY A 219 12.41 -3.94 5.02
CA GLY A 219 11.53 -3.53 6.11
C GLY A 219 12.30 -2.97 7.29
N ARG A 220 13.33 -3.68 7.75
CA ARG A 220 14.22 -3.22 8.85
C ARG A 220 14.92 -1.90 8.55
N ILE A 221 15.39 -1.71 7.32
CA ILE A 221 16.06 -0.47 6.89
C ILE A 221 15.05 0.68 6.87
N LEU A 222 13.91 0.51 6.22
CA LEU A 222 12.89 1.54 6.10
C LEU A 222 12.22 1.87 7.45
N SER A 223 12.10 0.90 8.36
CA SER A 223 11.61 1.12 9.72
C SER A 223 12.51 2.09 10.51
N LYS A 224 13.82 2.17 10.22
CA LYS A 224 14.68 3.20 10.81
C LYS A 224 14.29 4.61 10.35
N LEU A 225 13.96 4.78 9.08
CA LEU A 225 13.49 6.06 8.54
C LEU A 225 12.08 6.43 9.03
N SER A 226 11.16 5.47 9.00
CA SER A 226 9.74 5.70 9.30
C SER A 226 9.47 6.14 10.76
N LYS A 227 10.41 5.82 11.67
CA LYS A 227 10.43 6.33 13.04
C LYS A 227 10.48 7.85 13.10
N ASP A 228 11.15 8.50 12.16
CA ASP A 228 11.13 9.94 12.01
C ASP A 228 9.92 10.36 11.14
N PRO A 229 8.95 11.11 11.69
CA PRO A 229 7.81 11.60 10.92
C PRO A 229 8.20 12.40 9.67
N ASN A 230 9.37 13.05 9.66
CA ASN A 230 9.83 13.85 8.53
C ASN A 230 10.23 13.01 7.31
N TYR A 231 10.57 11.72 7.51
CA TYR A 231 10.99 10.81 6.44
C TYR A 231 9.95 9.72 6.14
N ARG A 232 8.92 9.59 6.97
CA ARG A 232 7.86 8.59 6.80
C ARG A 232 7.11 8.71 5.48
N SER A 233 6.92 9.93 4.96
CA SER A 233 6.28 10.13 3.65
C SER A 233 7.08 9.48 2.52
N LEU A 234 8.42 9.62 2.53
CA LEU A 234 9.29 8.97 1.56
C LEU A 234 9.16 7.44 1.64
N VAL A 235 9.15 6.87 2.85
CA VAL A 235 8.94 5.42 3.04
C VAL A 235 7.60 4.97 2.44
N LYS A 236 6.52 5.71 2.72
CA LYS A 236 5.21 5.45 2.13
C LYS A 236 5.25 5.54 0.60
N GLU A 237 5.81 6.60 0.05
CA GLU A 237 5.89 6.79 -1.41
C GLU A 237 6.69 5.68 -2.08
N THR A 238 7.84 5.28 -1.52
CA THR A 238 8.65 4.18 -2.04
C THR A 238 7.90 2.85 -2.04
N LEU A 239 7.22 2.49 -0.95
CA LEU A 239 6.50 1.21 -0.88
C LEU A 239 5.21 1.22 -1.71
N ILE A 240 4.41 2.27 -1.57
CA ILE A 240 3.06 2.33 -2.16
C ILE A 240 3.12 2.83 -3.61
N ASN A 241 3.69 4.01 -3.85
CA ASN A 241 3.62 4.64 -5.16
C ASN A 241 4.55 4.01 -6.20
N ARG A 242 5.53 3.21 -5.75
CA ARG A 242 6.44 2.45 -6.63
C ARG A 242 6.20 0.95 -6.55
N GLY A 243 6.61 0.28 -5.47
CA GLY A 243 6.57 -1.19 -5.39
C GLY A 243 5.16 -1.76 -5.60
N PHE A 244 4.20 -1.34 -4.76
CA PHE A 244 2.81 -1.75 -4.87
C PHE A 244 2.18 -1.34 -6.20
N SER A 245 2.29 -0.08 -6.63
CA SER A 245 1.66 0.41 -7.86
C SER A 245 2.10 -0.35 -9.11
N ILE A 246 3.40 -0.66 -9.24
CA ILE A 246 3.92 -1.46 -10.36
C ILE A 246 3.26 -2.84 -10.37
N GLN A 247 3.25 -3.53 -9.22
CA GLN A 247 2.71 -4.88 -9.14
C GLN A 247 1.18 -4.90 -9.32
N LEU A 248 0.47 -3.91 -8.79
CA LEU A 248 -0.97 -3.74 -9.01
C LEU A 248 -1.28 -3.62 -10.51
N ALA A 249 -0.54 -2.77 -11.24
CA ALA A 249 -0.74 -2.60 -12.67
C ALA A 249 -0.51 -3.89 -13.45
N ILE A 250 0.53 -4.66 -13.08
CA ILE A 250 0.82 -5.96 -13.68
C ILE A 250 -0.36 -6.92 -13.49
N GLU A 251 -0.87 -7.06 -12.27
CA GLU A 251 -1.99 -7.98 -11.97
C GLU A 251 -3.32 -7.51 -12.57
N GLU A 252 -3.65 -6.22 -12.50
CA GLU A 252 -4.92 -5.70 -13.03
C GLU A 252 -5.03 -5.82 -14.55
N ILE A 253 -3.93 -5.56 -15.28
CA ILE A 253 -3.91 -5.74 -16.74
C ILE A 253 -4.11 -7.21 -17.10
N SER A 254 -3.39 -8.13 -16.45
CA SER A 254 -3.57 -9.56 -16.66
C SER A 254 -5.00 -10.02 -16.39
N LEU A 255 -5.60 -9.59 -15.28
CA LEU A 255 -7.00 -9.91 -14.96
C LEU A 255 -7.98 -9.34 -16.00
N LYS A 256 -7.77 -8.10 -16.47
CA LYS A 256 -8.60 -7.51 -17.53
C LYS A 256 -8.55 -8.31 -18.83
N ILE A 257 -7.36 -8.78 -19.21
CA ILE A 257 -7.16 -9.62 -20.40
C ILE A 257 -7.86 -10.97 -20.23
N LEU A 258 -7.65 -11.65 -19.11
CA LEU A 258 -8.23 -12.97 -18.86
C LEU A 258 -9.76 -12.95 -18.81
N ASN A 259 -10.37 -11.86 -18.34
CA ASN A 259 -11.81 -11.67 -18.34
C ASN A 259 -12.44 -11.69 -19.75
N VAL A 260 -11.67 -11.45 -20.80
CA VAL A 260 -12.11 -11.48 -22.21
C VAL A 260 -11.31 -12.48 -23.06
N ARG A 261 -10.67 -13.47 -22.41
CA ARG A 261 -9.75 -14.43 -23.07
C ARG A 261 -10.33 -15.09 -24.32
N ASP A 262 -11.60 -15.51 -24.25
CA ASP A 262 -12.29 -16.21 -25.34
C ASP A 262 -12.70 -15.30 -26.51
N LYS A 263 -12.41 -14.00 -26.41
CA LYS A 263 -12.77 -12.99 -27.41
C LYS A 263 -11.56 -12.24 -27.97
N LEU A 264 -10.34 -12.54 -27.52
CA LEU A 264 -9.11 -11.86 -27.99
C LEU A 264 -8.89 -12.01 -29.49
N GLN A 265 -9.36 -13.10 -30.10
CA GLN A 265 -9.32 -13.32 -31.55
C GLN A 265 -10.12 -12.31 -32.37
N HIS A 266 -11.03 -11.55 -31.74
CA HIS A 266 -11.77 -10.47 -32.41
C HIS A 266 -11.00 -9.15 -32.45
N LEU A 267 -9.86 -9.05 -31.76
CA LEU A 267 -9.00 -7.86 -31.83
C LEU A 267 -8.19 -7.87 -33.12
N ASN A 268 -7.96 -6.68 -33.66
CA ASN A 268 -7.04 -6.53 -34.77
C ASN A 268 -5.59 -6.76 -34.32
N LYS A 269 -4.74 -7.14 -35.28
CA LYS A 269 -3.32 -7.44 -35.03
C LYS A 269 -2.53 -6.28 -34.39
N PRO A 270 -2.70 -5.00 -34.79
CA PRO A 270 -2.09 -3.88 -34.08
C PRO A 270 -2.43 -3.83 -32.59
N ASN A 271 -3.71 -4.02 -32.22
CA ASN A 271 -4.14 -4.03 -30.83
C ASN A 271 -3.52 -5.19 -30.04
N LEU A 272 -3.41 -6.39 -30.64
CA LEU A 272 -2.74 -7.53 -30.01
C LEU A 272 -1.25 -7.25 -29.79
N ARG A 273 -0.56 -6.66 -30.77
CA ARG A 273 0.83 -6.22 -30.60
C ARG A 273 0.96 -5.21 -29.48
N THR A 274 0.07 -4.21 -29.42
CA THR A 274 0.06 -3.22 -28.35
C THR A 274 -0.14 -3.88 -26.99
N LEU A 275 -1.14 -4.76 -26.82
CA LEU A 275 -1.33 -5.50 -25.56
C LEU A 275 -0.09 -6.29 -25.15
N TYR A 276 0.59 -6.95 -26.08
CA TYR A 276 1.79 -7.72 -25.77
C TYR A 276 3.00 -6.83 -25.41
N TYR A 277 3.34 -5.86 -26.27
CA TYR A 277 4.56 -5.07 -26.13
C TYR A 277 4.43 -3.93 -25.11
N ASP A 278 3.29 -3.27 -25.01
CA ASP A 278 3.10 -2.22 -24.01
C ASP A 278 3.06 -2.82 -22.60
N PHE A 279 2.49 -4.01 -22.46
CA PHE A 279 2.56 -4.75 -21.19
C PHE A 279 4.00 -5.15 -20.82
N ASN A 280 4.91 -5.35 -21.79
CA ASN A 280 6.33 -5.54 -21.50
C ASN A 280 6.99 -4.31 -20.87
N GLN A 281 6.42 -3.11 -20.99
CA GLN A 281 6.99 -1.91 -20.36
C GLN A 281 6.94 -1.95 -18.82
N LEU A 282 6.06 -2.78 -18.22
CA LEU A 282 6.01 -2.97 -16.77
C LEU A 282 7.14 -3.85 -16.23
N ILE A 283 7.72 -4.72 -17.06
CA ILE A 283 8.80 -5.63 -16.63
C ILE A 283 10.05 -4.83 -16.22
N PRO A 284 10.59 -3.92 -17.06
CA PRO A 284 11.75 -3.11 -16.66
C PRO A 284 11.49 -2.26 -15.42
N LEU A 285 10.26 -1.81 -15.19
CA LEU A 285 9.93 -1.06 -13.96
C LEU A 285 10.06 -1.94 -12.73
N LYS A 286 9.56 -3.18 -12.78
CA LYS A 286 9.69 -4.15 -11.69
C LYS A 286 11.15 -4.57 -11.49
N GLU A 287 11.89 -4.83 -12.56
CA GLU A 287 13.33 -5.18 -12.50
C GLU A 287 14.14 -4.04 -11.87
N LYS A 288 13.91 -2.79 -12.29
CA LYS A 288 14.57 -1.62 -11.72
C LYS A 288 14.23 -1.42 -10.24
N TRP A 289 12.98 -1.70 -9.85
CA TRP A 289 12.55 -1.69 -8.45
C TRP A 289 13.32 -2.71 -7.62
N LEU A 290 13.41 -3.96 -8.08
CA LEU A 290 14.18 -5.02 -7.42
C LEU A 290 15.66 -4.65 -7.30
N GLU A 291 16.27 -4.18 -8.40
CA GLU A 291 17.68 -3.76 -8.41
C GLU A 291 17.96 -2.64 -7.40
N ASP A 292 17.09 -1.62 -7.33
CA ASP A 292 17.28 -0.53 -6.36
C ASP A 292 17.10 -0.99 -4.91
N VAL A 293 16.20 -1.95 -4.65
CA VAL A 293 16.03 -2.56 -3.32
C VAL A 293 17.27 -3.36 -2.94
N ASP A 294 17.80 -4.17 -3.84
CA ASP A 294 19.02 -4.95 -3.61
C ASP A 294 20.21 -4.02 -3.35
N ASP A 295 20.32 -2.92 -4.11
CA ASP A 295 21.32 -1.88 -3.87
C ASP A 295 21.15 -1.22 -2.51
N ILE A 296 19.93 -0.89 -2.09
CA ILE A 296 19.66 -0.31 -0.77
C ILE A 296 20.15 -1.25 0.33
N ILE A 297 19.77 -2.52 0.27
CA ILE A 297 20.18 -3.53 1.26
C ILE A 297 21.70 -3.69 1.25
N ARG A 298 22.31 -3.83 0.07
CA ARG A 298 23.75 -4.04 -0.08
C ARG A 298 24.56 -2.86 0.47
N ASN A 299 24.22 -1.63 0.08
CA ASN A 299 24.95 -0.43 0.51
C ASN A 299 24.73 -0.13 2.00
N TYR A 300 23.51 -0.34 2.51
CA TYR A 300 23.24 -0.21 3.95
C TYR A 300 24.11 -1.16 4.80
N ASN A 301 24.31 -2.39 4.32
CA ASN A 301 25.13 -3.37 5.02
C ASN A 301 26.64 -3.07 4.92
N ALA A 302 27.08 -2.51 3.80
CA ALA A 302 28.48 -2.19 3.55
C ALA A 302 28.94 -0.89 4.22
N ASP A 303 28.07 0.14 4.29
CA ASP A 303 28.42 1.48 4.74
C ASP A 303 27.93 1.76 6.18
N PRO A 304 28.84 1.86 7.18
CA PRO A 304 28.48 2.23 8.54
C PRO A 304 27.81 3.61 8.66
N GLU A 305 28.07 4.55 7.75
CA GLU A 305 27.46 5.87 7.81
C GLU A 305 25.95 5.80 7.57
N LEU A 306 25.50 5.01 6.58
CA LEU A 306 24.08 4.79 6.31
C LEU A 306 23.34 4.13 7.50
N ARG A 307 24.06 3.41 8.36
CA ARG A 307 23.47 2.77 9.56
C ARG A 307 23.33 3.70 10.74
N ASN A 308 24.20 4.70 10.84
CA ASN A 308 24.36 5.56 12.01
C ASN A 308 23.84 6.99 11.80
N ASP A 309 23.72 7.45 10.55
CA ASP A 309 23.21 8.77 10.20
C ASP A 309 21.93 8.65 9.38
N ILE A 310 20.81 8.97 10.04
CA ILE A 310 19.49 8.86 9.43
C ILE A 310 19.27 9.83 8.27
N SER A 311 19.94 10.99 8.30
CA SER A 311 19.84 11.99 7.23
C SER A 311 20.53 11.48 5.97
N LYS A 312 21.69 10.83 6.13
CA LYS A 312 22.40 10.18 5.01
C LYS A 312 21.60 9.01 4.44
N LEU A 313 20.99 8.18 5.28
CA LEU A 313 20.10 7.11 4.83
C LEU A 313 18.91 7.66 4.02
N ASN A 314 18.27 8.72 4.52
CA ASN A 314 17.18 9.38 3.82
C ASN A 314 17.62 9.91 2.45
N ALA A 315 18.74 10.64 2.39
CA ALA A 315 19.27 11.18 1.15
C ALA A 315 19.60 10.07 0.13
N TYR A 316 20.17 8.96 0.59
CA TYR A 316 20.47 7.81 -0.24
C TYR A 316 19.21 7.16 -0.83
N ILE A 317 18.18 6.93 -0.01
CA ILE A 317 16.90 6.36 -0.48
C ILE A 317 16.17 7.32 -1.41
N MET A 318 16.20 8.63 -1.13
CA MET A 318 15.60 9.65 -1.99
C MET A 318 16.28 9.73 -3.36
N ALA A 319 17.60 9.55 -3.44
CA ALA A 319 18.33 9.54 -4.72
C ALA A 319 17.89 8.39 -5.64
N LYS A 320 17.46 7.26 -5.07
CA LYS A 320 16.90 6.11 -5.81
C LYS A 320 15.40 6.22 -6.06
N ASN A 321 14.73 7.19 -5.45
CA ASN A 321 13.28 7.38 -5.47
C ASN A 321 12.96 8.87 -5.62
N SER A 322 13.42 9.48 -6.71
CA SER A 322 13.19 10.90 -6.94
C SER A 322 11.72 11.18 -7.27
N ARG A 323 11.28 12.42 -7.04
CA ARG A 323 9.91 12.84 -7.40
C ARG A 323 9.63 12.65 -8.90
N GLU A 324 10.63 12.90 -9.74
CA GLU A 324 10.55 12.69 -11.18
C GLU A 324 10.34 11.20 -11.50
N GLN A 325 11.07 10.30 -10.84
CA GLN A 325 10.88 8.86 -11.01
C GLN A 325 9.47 8.42 -10.62
N PHE A 326 8.94 8.89 -9.49
CA PHE A 326 7.56 8.59 -9.09
C PHE A 326 6.54 9.08 -10.13
N SER A 327 6.69 10.31 -10.63
CA SER A 327 5.79 10.86 -11.66
C SER A 327 5.86 10.07 -12.96
N ASN A 328 7.07 9.71 -13.41
CA ASN A 328 7.26 8.93 -14.63
C ASN A 328 6.64 7.54 -14.53
N ILE A 329 6.86 6.83 -13.41
CA ILE A 329 6.26 5.52 -13.15
C ILE A 329 4.73 5.63 -13.15
N HIS A 330 4.17 6.63 -12.47
CA HIS A 330 2.73 6.87 -12.43
C HIS A 330 2.15 7.09 -13.83
N ASN A 331 2.77 7.94 -14.64
CA ASN A 331 2.29 8.25 -15.99
C ASN A 331 2.35 7.03 -16.91
N ILE A 332 3.41 6.23 -16.82
CA ILE A 332 3.53 4.98 -17.59
C ILE A 332 2.39 4.03 -17.20
N ILE A 333 2.20 3.76 -15.91
CA ILE A 333 1.14 2.87 -15.42
C ILE A 333 -0.24 3.36 -15.88
N LEU A 334 -0.53 4.66 -15.70
CA LEU A 334 -1.79 5.27 -16.09
C LEU A 334 -2.07 5.08 -17.59
N ASN A 335 -1.07 5.36 -18.44
CA ASN A 335 -1.20 5.20 -19.88
C ASN A 335 -1.47 3.74 -20.26
N LEU A 336 -0.73 2.79 -19.68
CA LEU A 336 -0.89 1.36 -19.95
C LEU A 336 -2.27 0.83 -19.54
N MET A 337 -2.76 1.26 -18.37
CA MET A 337 -4.09 0.91 -17.88
C MET A 337 -5.21 1.43 -18.80
N ASN A 338 -5.06 2.68 -19.27
CA ASN A 338 -6.02 3.29 -20.19
C ASN A 338 -5.99 2.63 -21.56
N THR A 339 -4.80 2.42 -22.14
CA THR A 339 -4.62 1.74 -23.43
C THR A 339 -5.21 0.33 -23.39
N THR A 340 -4.90 -0.46 -22.36
CA THR A 340 -5.48 -1.80 -22.17
C THR A 340 -7.00 -1.73 -22.11
N THR A 341 -7.55 -0.83 -21.31
CA THR A 341 -9.01 -0.69 -21.18
C THR A 341 -9.66 -0.32 -22.51
N ASN A 342 -9.09 0.62 -23.25
CA ASN A 342 -9.60 1.05 -24.56
C ASN A 342 -9.56 -0.08 -25.59
N ILE A 343 -8.48 -0.87 -25.63
CA ILE A 343 -8.35 -2.00 -26.55
C ILE A 343 -9.39 -3.09 -26.23
N LEU A 344 -9.64 -3.37 -24.96
CA LEU A 344 -10.52 -4.47 -24.54
C LEU A 344 -12.01 -4.08 -24.51
N THR A 345 -12.34 -2.78 -24.45
CA THR A 345 -13.73 -2.28 -24.38
C THR A 345 -14.65 -2.85 -25.47
N PRO A 346 -14.25 -2.93 -26.76
CA PRO A 346 -15.12 -3.46 -27.82
C PRO A 346 -15.44 -4.95 -27.68
N ILE A 347 -14.71 -5.69 -26.85
CA ILE A 347 -14.87 -7.14 -26.66
C ILE A 347 -15.30 -7.51 -25.23
N GLN A 348 -15.56 -6.54 -24.35
CA GLN A 348 -16.20 -6.77 -23.05
C GLN A 348 -17.68 -7.10 -23.26
#